data_AF-A0AA42ZUG2-F1
#
_entry.id   AF-A0AA42ZUG2-F1
#
_cell.length_a   1.000
_cell.length_b   1.000
_cell.length_c   1.000
_cell.angle_alpha   90.00
_cell.angle_beta   90.00
_cell.angle_gamma   90.00
#
_symmetry.space_group_name_H-M   'P 1'
#
loop_
_entity.id
_entity.type
_entity.pdbx_description
1 polymer ?
#
loop_
_entity_poly.entity_id
_entity_poly.type
_entity_poly.pdbx_seq_one_letter_code
_entity_poly.pdbx_strand_id
1 'polypeptide(L)'
;AYGGAGLIGPDGRLLGIGSLLVSDAVVDSRMPGNMFVPIDALRPILADLLERGRSAKAPRPWLGIYAEEMHGRVFVRRVASYGPAADAGVAAEDIILAVKGAPVTSLADFYRKVWALGNAGVEVPLTVLRGAGLAEIGVTSGDRYKYLKLKRSY
;
A
#
# COMPACT_ATOMS: atom_id res chain seq x y z
N ALA A 1 -7.46 -19.03 -7.20
CA ALA A 1 -6.51 -17.96 -7.55
C ALA A 1 -5.16 -18.60 -7.88
N TYR A 2 -4.53 -18.21 -8.98
CA TYR A 2 -3.26 -18.81 -9.45
C TYR A 2 -2.04 -18.04 -8.92
N GLY A 3 -1.98 -17.84 -7.60
CA GLY A 3 -0.85 -17.14 -6.98
C GLY A 3 0.48 -17.87 -7.26
N GLY A 4 1.46 -17.16 -7.80
CA GLY A 4 2.78 -17.70 -8.17
C GLY A 4 2.86 -18.41 -9.51
N ALA A 5 1.75 -18.58 -10.26
CA ALA A 5 1.78 -19.23 -11.57
C ALA A 5 2.44 -18.35 -12.64
N GLY A 6 3.12 -18.96 -13.61
CA GLY A 6 3.66 -18.24 -14.77
C GLY A 6 2.59 -17.95 -15.83
N LEU A 7 2.52 -16.70 -16.30
CA LEU A 7 1.78 -16.35 -17.52
C LEU A 7 2.69 -16.57 -18.72
N ILE A 8 2.41 -17.58 -19.52
CA ILE A 8 3.21 -17.95 -20.68
C ILE A 8 2.55 -17.43 -21.96
N GLY A 9 3.31 -16.68 -22.75
CA GLY A 9 2.88 -16.17 -24.04
C GLY A 9 2.85 -17.26 -25.13
N PRO A 10 2.20 -17.00 -26.27
CA PRO A 10 2.18 -17.93 -27.40
C PRO A 10 3.57 -18.27 -27.96
N ASP A 11 4.56 -17.42 -27.73
CA ASP A 11 5.97 -17.62 -28.11
C ASP A 11 6.76 -18.42 -27.05
N GLY A 12 6.10 -18.93 -26.02
CA GLY A 12 6.72 -19.69 -24.93
C GLY A 12 7.44 -18.83 -23.88
N ARG A 13 7.39 -17.50 -23.97
CA ARG A 13 8.05 -16.62 -23.00
C ARG A 13 7.20 -16.40 -21.75
N LEU A 14 7.86 -16.27 -20.61
CA LEU A 14 7.22 -15.84 -19.37
C LEU A 14 6.93 -14.34 -19.43
N LEU A 15 5.65 -13.97 -19.39
CA LEU A 15 5.18 -12.58 -19.47
C LEU A 15 4.87 -12.00 -18.09
N GLY A 16 4.57 -12.83 -17.09
CA GLY A 16 4.26 -12.36 -15.74
C GLY A 16 4.06 -13.47 -14.73
N ILE A 17 3.89 -13.07 -13.47
CA ILE A 17 3.68 -13.97 -12.33
C ILE A 17 2.30 -13.68 -11.73
N GLY A 18 1.48 -14.72 -11.57
CA GLY A 18 0.13 -14.62 -11.02
C GLY A 18 0.16 -14.10 -9.59
N SER A 19 -0.69 -13.12 -9.30
CA SER A 19 -0.69 -12.42 -8.01
C SER A 19 -2.00 -12.65 -7.26
N LEU A 20 -3.13 -12.25 -7.85
CA LEU A 20 -4.42 -12.23 -7.16
C LEU A 20 -5.57 -12.43 -8.14
N LEU A 21 -6.69 -12.94 -7.63
CA LEU A 21 -7.97 -12.99 -8.35
C LEU A 21 -8.77 -11.73 -7.96
N VAL A 22 -9.18 -10.95 -8.94
CA VAL A 22 -10.07 -9.80 -8.79
C VAL A 22 -11.47 -10.23 -9.22
N SER A 23 -12.50 -9.92 -8.44
CA SER A 23 -13.89 -10.24 -8.79
C SER A 23 -14.42 -9.43 -9.97
N ASP A 24 -13.98 -8.18 -10.10
CA ASP A 24 -14.37 -7.24 -11.15
C ASP A 24 -13.11 -6.74 -11.86
N ALA A 25 -12.48 -7.61 -12.66
CA ALA A 25 -11.20 -7.31 -13.32
C ALA A 25 -11.34 -6.41 -14.55
N VAL A 26 -12.55 -6.26 -15.06
CA VAL A 26 -12.88 -5.45 -16.24
C VAL A 26 -13.77 -4.30 -15.79
N VAL A 27 -13.38 -3.07 -16.14
CA VAL A 27 -14.18 -1.87 -15.83
C VAL A 27 -15.58 -2.02 -16.42
N ASP A 28 -16.61 -1.70 -15.64
CA ASP A 28 -18.03 -1.82 -15.99
C ASP A 28 -18.53 -3.25 -16.27
N SER A 29 -17.80 -4.29 -15.82
CA SER A 29 -18.20 -5.68 -15.92
C SER A 29 -17.92 -6.45 -14.63
N ARG A 30 -18.88 -7.28 -14.20
CA ARG A 30 -18.72 -8.19 -13.04
C ARG A 30 -17.98 -9.48 -13.42
N MET A 31 -16.90 -9.34 -14.16
CA MET A 31 -16.11 -10.47 -14.65
C MET A 31 -14.87 -10.67 -13.80
N PRO A 32 -14.72 -11.83 -13.16
CA PRO A 32 -13.53 -12.14 -12.40
C PRO A 32 -12.34 -12.36 -13.33
N GLY A 33 -11.16 -11.97 -12.88
CA GLY A 33 -9.92 -12.11 -13.64
C GLY A 33 -8.69 -12.21 -12.76
N ASN A 34 -7.67 -12.88 -13.27
CA ASN A 34 -6.37 -12.95 -12.60
C ASN A 34 -5.56 -11.70 -12.93
N MET A 35 -4.96 -11.09 -11.90
CA MET A 35 -3.96 -10.05 -12.05
C MET A 35 -2.57 -10.69 -12.02
N PHE A 36 -1.75 -10.32 -13.01
CA PHE A 36 -0.37 -10.78 -13.16
C PHE A 36 0.59 -9.60 -13.00
N VAL A 37 1.65 -9.80 -12.21
CA VAL A 37 2.77 -8.85 -12.14
C VAL A 37 3.63 -9.04 -13.39
N PRO A 38 3.89 -7.99 -14.19
CA PRO A 38 4.70 -8.11 -15.39
C PRO A 38 6.12 -8.61 -15.09
N ILE A 39 6.65 -9.50 -15.94
CA ILE A 39 7.99 -10.07 -15.76
C ILE A 39 9.10 -9.01 -15.74
N ASP A 40 8.88 -7.88 -16.42
CA ASP A 40 9.81 -6.74 -16.44
C ASP A 40 10.02 -6.13 -15.05
N ALA A 41 9.04 -6.24 -14.15
CA ALA A 41 9.16 -5.75 -12.79
C ALA A 41 10.14 -6.60 -11.94
N LEU A 42 10.38 -7.86 -12.34
CA LEU A 42 11.28 -8.78 -11.61
C LEU A 42 12.75 -8.49 -11.91
N ARG A 43 13.10 -8.23 -13.18
CA ARG A 43 14.49 -8.08 -13.63
C ARG A 43 15.33 -7.13 -12.75
N PRO A 44 14.85 -5.92 -12.40
CA PRO A 44 15.65 -4.97 -11.62
C PRO A 44 15.91 -5.38 -10.17
N ILE A 45 15.17 -6.35 -9.63
CA ILE A 45 15.23 -6.73 -8.21
C ILE A 45 15.67 -8.18 -8.00
N LEU A 46 15.84 -8.97 -9.06
CA LEU A 46 16.12 -10.41 -8.96
C LEU A 46 17.40 -10.71 -8.17
N ALA A 47 18.48 -9.96 -8.42
CA ALA A 47 19.74 -10.13 -7.68
C ALA A 47 19.55 -9.89 -6.18
N ASP A 48 18.84 -8.82 -5.80
CA ASP A 48 18.53 -8.52 -4.40
C ASP A 48 17.67 -9.61 -3.76
N LEU A 49 16.70 -10.14 -4.50
CA LEU A 49 15.85 -11.24 -4.02
C LEU A 49 16.67 -12.50 -3.74
N LEU A 50 17.62 -12.84 -4.62
CA LEU A 50 18.50 -14.00 -4.44
C LEU A 50 19.45 -13.84 -3.26
N GLU A 51 20.03 -12.64 -3.09
CA GLU A 51 21.03 -12.37 -2.05
C GLU A 51 20.40 -12.13 -0.67
N ARG A 52 19.29 -11.37 -0.61
CA ARG A 52 18.73 -10.81 0.63
C ARG A 52 17.30 -11.27 0.91
N GLY A 53 16.67 -12.00 -0.01
CA GLY A 53 15.26 -12.37 0.07
C GLY A 53 14.28 -11.20 -0.14
N ARG A 54 14.78 -10.02 -0.51
CA ARG A 54 13.97 -8.80 -0.71
C ARG A 54 14.69 -7.77 -1.56
N SER A 55 13.95 -6.88 -2.21
CA SER A 55 14.53 -5.77 -2.97
C SER A 55 15.33 -4.81 -2.08
N ALA A 56 16.43 -4.26 -2.60
CA ALA A 56 17.24 -3.23 -1.95
C ALA A 56 16.73 -1.80 -2.20
N LYS A 57 15.61 -1.63 -2.93
CA LYS A 57 14.98 -0.32 -3.15
C LYS A 57 14.64 0.33 -1.81
N ALA A 58 14.78 1.66 -1.77
CA ALA A 58 14.42 2.43 -0.59
C ALA A 58 12.95 2.13 -0.18
N PRO A 59 12.68 1.84 1.10
CA PRO A 59 11.36 1.47 1.56
C PRO A 59 10.40 2.65 1.39
N ARG A 60 9.20 2.36 0.89
CA ARG A 60 8.14 3.37 0.79
C ARG A 60 7.64 3.78 2.18
N PRO A 61 7.17 5.03 2.36
CA PRO A 61 6.53 5.49 3.58
C PRO A 61 5.39 4.56 4.00
N TRP A 62 5.49 4.01 5.20
CA TRP A 62 4.41 3.23 5.82
C TRP A 62 3.92 3.94 7.08
N LEU A 63 2.61 4.17 7.15
CA LEU A 63 1.97 4.89 8.25
C LEU A 63 1.38 3.94 9.30
N GLY A 64 1.16 2.66 8.97
CA GLY A 64 0.41 1.76 9.84
C GLY A 64 -1.11 1.98 9.78
N ILE A 65 -1.62 2.70 8.78
CA ILE A 65 -3.04 2.90 8.55
C ILE A 65 -3.59 1.76 7.68
N TYR A 66 -4.69 1.15 8.11
CA TYR A 66 -5.53 0.25 7.31
C TYR A 66 -6.79 1.03 6.93
N ALA A 67 -6.84 1.45 5.67
CA ALA A 67 -7.92 2.28 5.16
C ALA A 67 -8.78 1.54 4.14
N GLU A 68 -10.02 1.98 4.03
CA GLU A 68 -10.99 1.54 3.04
C GLU A 68 -11.56 2.75 2.32
N GLU A 69 -11.88 2.59 1.05
CA GLU A 69 -12.59 3.61 0.28
C GLU A 69 -14.10 3.33 0.30
N MET A 70 -14.88 4.34 0.66
CA MET A 70 -16.34 4.31 0.52
C MET A 70 -16.83 5.65 0.01
N HIS A 71 -17.65 5.65 -1.05
CA HIS A 71 -18.23 6.86 -1.64
C HIS A 71 -17.18 7.97 -1.94
N GLY A 72 -16.01 7.58 -2.45
CA GLY A 72 -14.92 8.52 -2.79
C GLY A 72 -14.18 9.12 -1.59
N ARG A 73 -14.37 8.57 -0.39
CA ARG A 73 -13.66 8.98 0.84
C ARG A 73 -12.85 7.83 1.40
N VAL A 74 -11.71 8.17 2.01
CA VAL A 74 -10.78 7.19 2.59
C VAL A 74 -10.96 7.15 4.10
N PHE A 75 -11.53 6.07 4.61
CA PHE A 75 -11.81 5.83 6.02
C PHE A 75 -10.71 5.02 6.65
N VAL A 76 -10.20 5.44 7.81
CA VAL A 76 -9.30 4.65 8.63
C VAL A 76 -10.11 3.60 9.38
N ARG A 77 -9.99 2.33 8.98
CA ARG A 77 -10.66 1.21 9.67
C ARG A 77 -9.90 0.75 10.90
N ARG A 78 -8.58 0.79 10.82
CA ARG A 78 -7.70 0.35 11.89
C ARG A 78 -6.36 1.04 11.78
N VAL A 79 -5.70 1.18 12.91
CA VAL A 79 -4.30 1.59 12.99
C VAL A 79 -3.48 0.45 13.60
N ALA A 80 -2.29 0.21 13.05
CA ALA A 80 -1.35 -0.75 13.60
C ALA A 80 -0.94 -0.30 15.00
N SER A 81 -1.09 -1.19 15.98
CA SER A 81 -0.60 -0.95 17.34
C SER A 81 0.91 -0.68 17.29
N TYR A 82 1.36 0.40 17.95
CA TYR A 82 2.76 0.85 17.96
C TYR A 82 3.31 1.20 16.56
N GLY A 83 2.44 1.56 15.62
CA GLY A 83 2.82 2.06 14.30
C GLY A 83 2.84 3.59 14.25
N PRO A 84 3.46 4.19 13.22
CA PRO A 84 3.62 5.63 13.09
C PRO A 84 2.34 6.46 13.29
N ALA A 85 1.24 6.02 12.68
CA ALA A 85 -0.03 6.71 12.78
C ALA A 85 -0.65 6.61 14.18
N ALA A 86 -0.42 5.52 14.92
CA ALA A 86 -0.87 5.41 16.31
C ALA A 86 -0.08 6.37 17.21
N ASP A 87 1.23 6.45 17.03
CA ASP A 87 2.11 7.35 17.78
C ASP A 87 1.76 8.83 17.50
N ALA A 88 1.36 9.15 16.27
CA ALA A 88 0.89 10.48 15.87
C ALA A 88 -0.56 10.78 16.26
N GLY A 89 -1.29 9.80 16.81
CA GLY A 89 -2.67 9.99 17.29
C GLY A 89 -3.75 9.91 16.21
N VAL A 90 -3.47 9.32 15.04
CA VAL A 90 -4.51 8.89 14.08
C VAL A 90 -5.32 7.75 14.71
N ALA A 91 -6.63 7.79 14.53
CA ALA A 91 -7.56 6.85 15.13
C ALA A 91 -8.41 6.15 14.06
N ALA A 92 -9.02 5.02 14.45
CA ALA A 92 -10.10 4.45 13.67
C ALA A 92 -11.26 5.45 13.54
N GLU A 93 -12.00 5.36 12.43
CA GLU A 93 -13.08 6.28 12.03
C GLU A 93 -12.64 7.67 11.58
N ASP A 94 -11.34 8.00 11.61
CA ASP A 94 -10.83 9.18 10.93
C ASP A 94 -11.08 9.07 9.42
N ILE A 95 -11.49 10.17 8.79
CA ILE A 95 -11.61 10.26 7.33
C ILE A 95 -10.45 11.09 6.81
N ILE A 96 -9.64 10.52 5.93
CA ILE A 96 -8.51 11.22 5.33
C ILE A 96 -9.04 12.12 4.21
N LEU A 97 -8.83 13.43 4.38
CA LEU A 97 -9.27 14.45 3.44
C LEU A 97 -8.14 14.96 2.55
N ALA A 98 -6.92 15.08 3.08
CA ALA A 98 -5.77 15.56 2.33
C ALA A 98 -4.45 14.99 2.83
N VAL A 99 -3.45 14.97 1.93
CA VAL A 99 -2.05 14.68 2.24
C VAL A 99 -1.22 15.89 1.83
N LYS A 100 -0.50 16.50 2.78
CA LYS A 100 0.26 17.74 2.55
C LYS A 100 -0.60 18.84 1.89
N GLY A 101 -1.83 19.01 2.37
CA GLY A 101 -2.81 19.97 1.84
C GLY A 101 -3.43 19.61 0.48
N ALA A 102 -2.99 18.53 -0.19
CA ALA A 102 -3.59 18.08 -1.45
C ALA A 102 -4.80 17.16 -1.18
N PRO A 103 -6.02 17.50 -1.65
CA PRO A 103 -7.23 16.71 -1.39
C PRO A 103 -7.10 15.28 -1.90
N VAL A 104 -7.56 14.30 -1.13
CA VAL A 104 -7.57 12.87 -1.49
C VAL A 104 -8.93 12.47 -2.04
N THR A 105 -8.96 11.80 -3.20
CA THR A 105 -10.22 11.40 -3.86
C THR A 105 -10.45 9.90 -3.91
N SER A 106 -9.44 9.09 -3.62
CA SER A 106 -9.52 7.63 -3.59
C SER A 106 -8.40 7.02 -2.75
N LEU A 107 -8.51 5.75 -2.41
CA LEU A 107 -7.47 5.03 -1.67
C LEU A 107 -6.17 4.92 -2.49
N ALA A 108 -6.28 4.73 -3.79
CA ALA A 108 -5.13 4.70 -4.69
C ALA A 108 -4.43 6.07 -4.74
N ASP A 109 -5.19 7.16 -4.82
CA ASP A 109 -4.68 8.52 -4.80
C ASP A 109 -4.00 8.87 -3.45
N PHE A 110 -4.62 8.48 -2.34
CA PHE A 110 -4.03 8.59 -1.01
C PHE A 110 -2.61 7.99 -0.95
N TYR A 111 -2.46 6.71 -1.30
CA TYR A 111 -1.15 6.06 -1.24
C TYR A 111 -0.14 6.65 -2.22
N ARG A 112 -0.56 7.05 -3.43
CA ARG A 112 0.33 7.73 -4.38
C ARG A 112 0.87 9.05 -3.81
N LYS A 113 0.01 9.87 -3.19
CA LYS A 113 0.43 11.12 -2.54
C LYS A 113 1.39 10.89 -1.40
N VAL A 114 1.12 9.91 -0.54
CA VAL A 114 2.02 9.52 0.55
C VAL A 114 3.39 9.08 -0.01
N TRP A 115 3.42 8.24 -1.05
CA TRP A 115 4.68 7.77 -1.63
C TRP A 115 5.44 8.83 -2.42
N ALA A 116 4.78 9.89 -2.87
CA ALA A 116 5.43 11.00 -3.56
C ALA A 116 6.22 11.91 -2.61
N LEU A 117 6.01 11.81 -1.28
CA LEU A 117 6.72 12.61 -0.29
C LEU A 117 8.16 12.16 -0.06
N GLY A 118 8.54 10.96 -0.51
CA GLY A 118 9.88 10.42 -0.41
C GLY A 118 9.90 8.99 0.13
N ASN A 119 11.00 8.63 0.79
CA ASN A 119 11.19 7.31 1.37
C ASN A 119 10.67 7.24 2.81
N ALA A 120 10.61 6.04 3.39
CA ALA A 120 10.29 5.87 4.79
C ALA A 120 11.17 6.76 5.71
N GLY A 121 10.54 7.36 6.72
CA GLY A 121 11.17 8.35 7.61
C GLY A 121 10.72 9.78 7.33
N VAL A 122 10.11 10.06 6.18
CA VAL A 122 9.54 11.38 5.88
C VAL A 122 8.29 11.66 6.73
N GLU A 123 8.09 12.93 7.05
CA GLU A 123 6.85 13.43 7.64
C GLU A 123 5.73 13.46 6.60
N VAL A 124 4.56 12.96 7.00
CA VAL A 124 3.36 12.90 6.17
C VAL A 124 2.26 13.69 6.87
N PRO A 125 2.06 14.97 6.50
CA PRO A 125 0.98 15.78 7.03
C PRO A 125 -0.37 15.27 6.50
N LEU A 126 -1.28 14.93 7.39
CA LEU A 126 -2.62 14.46 7.09
C LEU A 126 -3.66 15.46 7.61
N THR A 127 -4.55 15.88 6.73
CA THR A 127 -5.81 16.52 7.14
C THR A 127 -6.86 15.43 7.29
N VAL A 128 -7.41 15.27 8.49
CA VAL A 128 -8.46 14.28 8.78
C VAL A 128 -9.73 14.94 9.32
N LEU A 129 -10.87 14.34 9.01
CA LEU A 129 -12.13 14.61 9.71
C LEU A 129 -12.28 13.60 10.85
N ARG A 130 -12.40 14.10 12.07
CA ARG A 130 -12.66 13.30 13.28
C ARG A 130 -13.95 13.75 13.94
N GLY A 131 -14.96 12.88 13.92
CA GLY A 131 -16.31 13.27 14.32
C GLY A 131 -16.81 14.43 13.46
N ALA A 132 -17.00 15.61 14.06
CA ALA A 132 -17.42 16.82 13.36
C ALA A 132 -16.27 17.85 13.14
N GLY A 133 -15.05 17.57 13.61
CA GLY A 133 -13.93 18.50 13.57
C GLY A 133 -12.84 18.11 12.57
N LEU A 134 -12.14 19.11 12.04
CA LEU A 134 -10.91 18.91 11.27
C LEU A 134 -9.72 18.82 12.22
N ALA A 135 -8.79 17.91 11.92
CA ALA A 135 -7.51 17.80 12.60
C ALA A 135 -6.37 17.69 11.58
N GLU A 136 -5.29 18.41 11.84
CA GLU A 136 -4.02 18.28 11.11
C GLU A 136 -3.07 17.42 11.94
N ILE A 137 -2.61 16.31 11.36
CA ILE A 137 -1.77 15.32 12.04
C ILE A 137 -0.51 15.07 11.21
N GLY A 138 0.65 15.41 11.76
CA GLY A 138 1.95 15.07 11.17
C GLY A 138 2.35 13.64 11.55
N VAL A 139 2.44 12.74 10.56
CA VAL A 139 2.85 11.35 10.79
C VAL A 139 4.27 11.12 10.26
N THR A 140 5.23 10.86 11.14
CA THR A 140 6.58 10.45 10.72
C THR A 140 6.55 9.00 10.24
N SER A 141 6.57 8.80 8.93
CA SER A 141 6.46 7.47 8.33
C SER A 141 7.61 6.54 8.71
N GLY A 142 7.37 5.23 8.65
CA GLY A 142 8.37 4.21 8.98
C GLY A 142 8.62 3.23 7.83
N ASP A 143 9.72 2.48 7.94
CA ASP A 143 9.93 1.29 7.11
C ASP A 143 9.09 0.17 7.73
N ARG A 144 8.10 -0.34 6.97
CA ARG A 144 7.20 -1.40 7.42
C ARG A 144 7.95 -2.60 8.01
N TYR A 145 9.13 -2.95 7.50
CA TYR A 145 9.89 -4.10 8.00
C TYR A 145 10.37 -3.92 9.45
N LYS A 146 10.55 -2.68 9.92
CA LYS A 146 10.90 -2.41 11.32
C LYS A 146 9.76 -2.73 12.30
N TYR A 147 8.53 -2.79 11.81
CA TYR A 147 7.32 -3.07 12.59
C TYR A 147 6.80 -4.50 12.38
N LEU A 148 7.41 -5.26 11.47
CA LEU A 148 7.02 -6.63 11.18
C LEU A 148 7.57 -7.57 12.26
N LYS A 149 6.69 -8.04 13.15
CA LYS A 149 7.01 -9.14 14.07
C LYS A 149 6.81 -10.47 13.35
N LEU A 150 7.88 -11.00 12.76
CA LEU A 150 7.89 -12.39 12.29
C LEU A 150 7.91 -13.30 13.52
N LYS A 151 6.87 -14.12 13.70
CA LYS A 151 6.95 -15.25 14.63
C LYS A 151 8.09 -16.14 14.13
N ARG A 152 9.19 -16.19 14.88
CA ARG A 152 10.24 -17.19 14.62
C ARG A 152 9.64 -18.54 14.98
N SER A 153 9.35 -19.36 13.97
CA SER A 153 9.14 -20.79 14.17
C SER A 153 10.51 -21.37 14.52
N TYR A 154 10.70 -21.82 15.76
CA TYR A 154 11.76 -22.75 16.13
C TYR A 154 11.12 -24.13 16.30
#